data_AF-A0A965P8R3-F1
#
_entry.id   AF-A0A965P8R3-F1
#
_cell.length_a   1.000
_cell.length_b   1.000
_cell.length_c   1.000
_cell.angle_alpha   90.00
_cell.angle_beta   90.00
_cell.angle_gamma   90.00
#
_symmetry.space_group_name_H-M   'P 1'
#
loop_
_entity.id
_entity.type
_entity.pdbx_description
1 polymer ?
#
loop_
_entity_poly.entity_id
_entity_poly.type
_entity_poly.pdbx_seq_one_letter_code
_entity_poly.pdbx_strand_id
1 'polypeptide(L)'
;MRRETIMPPKNKKYFRPTKSGAGMTRAGVQAYRRLNPGSKLNTAVTGNVKAGSKAANRRKSFCARSAGQLKMWPNAAKDPNSRLRQARRRWKC
;
A
#
# COMPACT_ATOMS: atom_id res chain seq x y z
N MET A 1 18.01 -3.77 -17.62
CA MET A 1 17.13 -2.58 -17.47
C MET A 1 15.88 -2.96 -16.70
N ARG A 2 15.50 -2.24 -15.64
CA ARG A 2 14.18 -2.45 -15.02
C ARG A 2 13.13 -1.89 -15.97
N ARG A 3 12.22 -2.73 -16.48
CA ARG A 3 11.06 -2.24 -17.25
C ARG A 3 10.26 -1.30 -16.35
N GLU A 4 10.03 -0.07 -16.81
CA GLU A 4 9.20 0.88 -16.08
C GLU A 4 7.78 0.32 -15.96
N THR A 5 7.21 0.43 -14.76
CA THR A 5 5.89 -0.13 -14.52
C THR A 5 4.81 0.86 -14.96
N ILE A 6 3.87 0.41 -15.78
CA ILE A 6 2.76 1.22 -16.27
C ILE A 6 1.66 1.29 -15.20
N MET A 7 1.33 2.50 -14.75
CA MET A 7 0.31 2.70 -13.72
C MET A 7 -1.08 2.88 -14.34
N PRO A 8 -2.14 2.29 -13.75
CA PRO A 8 -3.51 2.59 -14.16
C PRO A 8 -3.86 4.05 -13.84
N PRO A 9 -4.83 4.65 -14.55
CA PRO A 9 -5.20 6.05 -14.36
C PRO A 9 -5.68 6.31 -12.93
N LYS A 10 -5.33 7.49 -12.38
CA LYS A 10 -5.62 7.87 -10.99
C LYS A 10 -7.08 8.31 -10.83
N ASN A 11 -8.00 7.35 -10.79
CA ASN A 11 -9.43 7.57 -10.59
C ASN A 11 -9.98 6.77 -9.39
N LYS A 12 -11.21 7.08 -8.97
CA LYS A 12 -11.91 6.41 -7.84
C LYS A 12 -12.13 4.91 -8.08
N LYS A 13 -12.16 4.46 -9.34
CA LYS A 13 -12.28 3.04 -9.70
C LYS A 13 -11.03 2.26 -9.32
N TYR A 14 -9.84 2.83 -9.54
CA TYR A 14 -8.55 2.14 -9.33
C TYR A 14 -7.86 2.50 -8.02
N PHE A 15 -8.16 3.66 -7.44
CA PHE A 15 -7.53 4.13 -6.21
C PHE A 15 -8.56 4.54 -5.16
N ARG A 16 -8.25 4.22 -3.91
CA ARG A 16 -9.02 4.60 -2.74
C ARG A 16 -8.67 6.03 -2.33
N PRO A 17 -9.65 6.85 -1.91
CA PRO A 17 -9.36 8.11 -1.23
C PRO A 17 -8.64 7.83 0.10
N THR A 18 -7.94 8.84 0.62
CA THR A 18 -7.24 8.76 1.91
C THR A 18 -8.18 8.36 3.04
N LYS A 19 -9.40 8.94 3.07
CA LYS A 19 -10.47 8.59 4.04
C LYS A 19 -10.80 7.09 4.09
N SER A 20 -10.65 6.37 2.97
CA SER A 20 -10.94 4.92 2.88
C SER A 20 -9.68 4.02 3.03
N GLY A 21 -8.61 4.55 3.61
CA GLY A 21 -7.37 3.84 3.94
C GLY A 21 -6.27 3.91 2.89
N ALA A 22 -6.44 4.76 1.86
CA ALA A 22 -5.51 4.94 0.74
C ALA A 22 -5.14 3.65 -0.02
N GLY A 23 -4.43 3.79 -1.14
CA GLY A 23 -3.92 2.67 -1.96
C GLY A 23 -4.85 2.23 -3.09
N MET A 24 -4.45 1.17 -3.81
CA MET A 24 -5.23 0.65 -4.95
C MET A 24 -6.46 -0.13 -4.49
N THR A 25 -7.52 -0.07 -5.30
CA THR A 25 -8.67 -0.97 -5.20
C THR A 25 -8.33 -2.34 -5.80
N ARG A 26 -9.21 -3.34 -5.64
CA ARG A 26 -9.05 -4.65 -6.29
C ARG A 26 -8.98 -4.49 -7.82
N ALA A 27 -9.84 -3.64 -8.38
CA ALA A 27 -9.83 -3.31 -9.81
C ALA A 27 -8.51 -2.63 -10.22
N GLY A 28 -7.97 -1.72 -9.40
CA GLY A 28 -6.69 -1.06 -9.66
C GLY A 28 -5.51 -2.04 -9.67
N VAL A 29 -5.48 -2.98 -8.72
CA VAL A 29 -4.45 -4.03 -8.67
C VAL A 29 -4.55 -4.96 -9.89
N GLN A 30 -5.77 -5.35 -10.28
CA GLN A 30 -5.98 -6.17 -11.47
C GLN A 30 -5.54 -5.43 -12.75
N ALA A 31 -5.93 -4.16 -12.89
CA ALA A 31 -5.51 -3.33 -14.01
C ALA A 31 -3.98 -3.20 -14.06
N TYR A 32 -3.34 -2.94 -12.91
CA TYR A 32 -1.88 -2.88 -12.82
C TYR A 32 -1.22 -4.19 -13.22
N ARG A 33 -1.72 -5.34 -12.77
CA ARG A 33 -1.18 -6.66 -13.15
C ARG A 33 -1.36 -6.96 -14.64
N ARG A 34 -2.45 -6.50 -15.26
CA ARG A 34 -2.67 -6.63 -16.71
C ARG A 34 -1.69 -5.78 -17.51
N LEU A 35 -1.47 -4.54 -17.08
CA LEU A 35 -0.51 -3.62 -17.70
C LEU A 35 0.95 -4.03 -17.46
N ASN A 36 1.21 -4.83 -16.41
CA ASN A 36 2.54 -5.26 -16.02
C ASN A 36 2.59 -6.79 -15.82
N PRO A 37 2.68 -7.58 -16.90
CA PRO A 37 2.83 -9.02 -16.82
C PRO A 37 4.03 -9.41 -15.93
N GLY A 38 3.84 -10.39 -15.05
CA GLY A 38 4.87 -10.80 -14.07
C GLY A 38 4.96 -9.94 -12.81
N SER A 39 4.06 -8.97 -12.62
CA SER A 39 4.03 -8.12 -11.42
C SER A 39 3.90 -8.93 -10.12
N LYS A 40 4.79 -8.63 -9.16
CA LYS A 40 4.75 -9.15 -7.78
C LYS A 40 3.92 -8.25 -6.83
N LEU A 41 3.06 -7.37 -7.37
CA LEU A 41 2.25 -6.46 -6.57
C LEU A 41 1.33 -7.23 -5.63
N ASN A 42 1.43 -6.94 -4.33
CA ASN A 42 0.62 -7.53 -3.27
C ASN A 42 -0.26 -6.47 -2.61
N THR A 43 -1.47 -6.86 -2.20
CA THR A 43 -2.41 -5.99 -1.49
C THR A 43 -2.09 -5.90 0.00
N ALA A 44 -2.68 -4.90 0.65
CA ALA A 44 -2.62 -4.76 2.10
C ALA A 44 -3.13 -6.00 2.81
N VAL A 45 -2.40 -6.41 3.84
CA VAL A 45 -2.80 -7.48 4.75
C VAL A 45 -3.88 -6.93 5.66
N THR A 46 -5.14 -7.30 5.40
CA THR A 46 -6.30 -6.92 6.21
C THR A 46 -6.73 -8.11 7.06
N GLY A 47 -6.96 -7.92 8.35
CA GLY A 47 -7.47 -8.96 9.26
C GLY A 47 -6.51 -9.35 10.38
N ASN A 48 -6.80 -10.47 11.04
CA ASN A 48 -5.93 -11.09 12.03
C ASN A 48 -5.10 -12.16 11.33
N VAL A 49 -3.78 -11.97 11.32
CA VAL A 49 -2.85 -12.91 10.68
C VAL A 49 -2.21 -13.79 11.72
N LYS A 50 -2.11 -15.10 11.44
CA LYS A 50 -1.38 -16.04 12.28
C LYS A 50 0.07 -15.58 12.42
N ALA A 51 0.58 -15.55 13.65
CA ALA A 51 1.98 -15.24 13.93
C ALA A 51 2.90 -16.19 13.14
N GLY A 52 4.05 -15.69 12.67
CA GLY A 52 5.00 -16.46 11.84
C GLY A 52 4.58 -16.70 10.39
N SER A 53 3.34 -16.38 10.00
CA SER A 53 2.89 -16.56 8.62
C SER A 53 3.57 -15.60 7.64
N LYS A 54 3.58 -15.98 6.35
CA LYS A 54 4.04 -15.10 5.25
C LYS A 54 3.33 -13.73 5.26
N ALA A 55 2.05 -13.70 5.63
CA ALA A 55 1.29 -12.45 5.74
C ALA A 55 1.76 -11.58 6.92
N ALA A 56 2.03 -12.18 8.08
CA ALA A 56 2.59 -11.47 9.24
C ALA A 56 3.97 -10.87 8.93
N ASN A 57 4.84 -11.62 8.27
CA ASN A 57 6.17 -11.15 7.87
C ASN A 57 6.07 -9.97 6.88
N ARG A 58 5.18 -10.05 5.87
CA ARG A 58 4.93 -8.92 4.97
C ARG A 58 4.42 -7.67 5.69
N ARG A 59 3.52 -7.84 6.67
CA ARG A 59 3.03 -6.74 7.52
C ARG A 59 4.20 -6.09 8.26
N LYS A 60 5.01 -6.89 8.96
CA LYS A 60 6.20 -6.42 9.70
C LYS A 60 7.14 -5.63 8.79
N SER A 61 7.47 -6.17 7.62
CA SER A 61 8.34 -5.48 6.65
C SER A 61 7.74 -4.17 6.12
N PHE A 62 6.43 -4.13 5.86
CA PHE A 62 5.77 -2.89 5.44
C PHE A 62 5.80 -1.83 6.56
N CYS A 63 5.46 -2.20 7.80
CA CYS A 63 5.45 -1.28 8.93
C CYS A 63 6.83 -0.65 9.19
N ALA A 64 7.89 -1.46 9.08
CA ALA A 64 9.27 -0.99 9.23
C ALA A 64 9.67 0.02 8.14
N ARG A 65 9.43 -0.30 6.86
CA ARG A 65 9.71 0.64 5.75
C ARG A 65 8.90 1.92 5.87
N SER A 66 7.62 1.79 6.23
CA SER A 66 6.74 2.94 6.40
C SER A 66 7.13 3.81 7.60
N ALA A 67 7.76 3.24 8.64
CA ALA A 67 8.29 4.03 9.75
C ALA A 67 9.48 4.89 9.29
N GLY A 68 10.34 4.38 8.40
CA GLY A 68 11.37 5.18 7.74
C GLY A 68 10.77 6.35 6.94
N GLN A 69 9.67 6.11 6.21
CA GLN A 69 8.97 7.18 5.50
C GLN A 69 8.39 8.24 6.44
N LEU A 70 7.91 7.88 7.63
CA LEU A 70 7.45 8.88 8.61
C LEU A 70 8.58 9.82 9.05
N LYS A 71 9.82 9.30 9.16
CA LYS A 71 11.00 10.11 9.50
C LYS A 71 11.41 11.05 8.37
N MET A 72 11.35 10.57 7.13
CA MET A 72 11.69 11.37 5.94
C MET A 72 10.65 12.44 5.62
N TRP A 73 9.37 12.17 5.94
CA TRP A 73 8.24 13.04 5.59
C TRP A 73 7.48 13.50 6.84
N PRO A 74 8.10 14.33 7.71
CA PRO A 74 7.54 14.71 9.00
C PRO A 74 6.20 15.47 8.87
N ASN A 75 6.04 16.28 7.82
CA ASN A 75 4.78 17.01 7.58
C ASN A 75 3.61 16.05 7.29
N ALA A 76 3.84 15.03 6.45
CA ALA A 76 2.85 13.98 6.22
C ALA A 76 2.68 13.07 7.46
N ALA A 77 3.69 12.95 8.32
CA ALA A 77 3.58 12.21 9.56
C ALA A 77 2.73 12.92 10.61
N LYS A 78 2.69 14.26 10.62
CA LYS A 78 1.88 15.08 11.53
C LYS A 78 0.39 15.01 11.19
N ASP A 79 0.04 15.04 9.91
CA ASP A 79 -1.36 14.94 9.48
C ASP A 79 -1.91 13.51 9.63
N PRO A 80 -2.91 13.27 10.50
CA PRO A 80 -3.52 11.96 10.70
C PRO A 80 -4.29 11.45 9.46
N ASN A 81 -4.73 12.35 8.59
CA ASN A 81 -5.45 12.04 7.35
C ASN A 81 -4.53 11.91 6.14
N SER A 82 -3.22 12.04 6.35
CA SER A 82 -2.25 11.92 5.28
C SER A 82 -2.31 10.52 4.65
N ARG A 83 -1.96 10.46 3.37
CA ARG A 83 -1.90 9.19 2.65
C ARG A 83 -0.98 8.16 3.32
N LEU A 84 0.09 8.62 3.98
CA LEU A 84 1.04 7.80 4.70
C LEU A 84 0.43 7.19 5.96
N ARG A 85 -0.21 8.01 6.81
CA ARG A 85 -0.88 7.54 8.04
C ARG A 85 -2.05 6.60 7.73
N GLN A 86 -2.85 6.93 6.71
CA GLN A 86 -3.99 6.11 6.31
C GLN A 86 -3.55 4.74 5.76
N ALA A 87 -2.46 4.70 4.97
CA ALA A 87 -1.88 3.44 4.53
C ALA A 87 -1.40 2.59 5.71
N ARG A 88 -0.70 3.19 6.68
CA ARG A 88 -0.25 2.48 7.90
C ARG A 88 -1.41 1.86 8.68
N ARG A 89 -2.45 2.64 8.95
CA ARG A 89 -3.67 2.16 9.61
C ARG A 89 -4.28 0.96 8.88
N ARG A 90 -4.33 1.01 7.54
CA ARG A 90 -4.87 -0.09 6.74
C ARG A 90 -4.02 -1.36 6.80
N TRP A 91 -2.71 -1.23 6.91
CA TRP A 91 -1.79 -2.35 7.12
C TRP A 91 -1.69 -2.79 8.59
N LYS A 92 -2.44 -2.15 9.51
CA LYS A 92 -2.35 -2.37 10.97
C LYS A 92 -0.92 -2.21 11.47
N CYS A 93 -0.30 -1.12 11.02
CA CYS A 93 0.88 -0.47 11.58
C CYS A 93 0.44 0.83 12.29
#